data_AF-A0A8S9I1X1-F1
#
_entry.id   AF-A0A8S9I1X1-F1
#
_cell.length_a   1.000
_cell.length_b   1.000
_cell.length_c   1.000
_cell.angle_alpha   90.00
_cell.angle_beta   90.00
_cell.angle_gamma   90.00
#
_symmetry.space_group_name_H-M   'P 1'
#
loop_
_entity.id
_entity.type
_entity.pdbx_description
1 polymer ?
#
loop_
_entity_poly.entity_id
_entity_poly.type
_entity_poly.pdbx_seq_one_letter_code
_entity_poly.pdbx_strand_id
1 'polypeptide(L)'
;MGADAIQTNGGDPAKLTVVEGIKRLRCAVKNYEWGKLGHDSLVARLHEANSGNRVGPAVPHAELWMGTHESGPSHVVKEEELGSGHGGSECMVTLKSWVSDNPDVLGFTAVDKWGCDLPFLFKVLSVTKALSIQAHPNRALAEKLHREEPLLYRDANHKPEIALAITPFQALCGFVSLKVHCSDSSLSQVLKTFNLLFYR
;
A
#
# COMPACT_ATOMS: atom_id res chain seq x y z
N MET A 1 29.97 26.16 -45.76
CA MET A 1 28.89 25.18 -46.02
C MET A 1 29.45 23.81 -45.64
N GLY A 2 28.91 23.02 -44.72
CA GLY A 2 27.77 23.18 -43.83
C GLY A 2 28.11 22.65 -42.44
N ALA A 3 27.31 23.03 -41.46
CA ALA A 3 27.36 22.51 -40.09
C ALA A 3 26.27 21.46 -39.96
N ASP A 4 26.63 20.26 -39.50
CA ASP A 4 25.69 19.18 -39.21
C ASP A 4 24.85 19.52 -37.98
N ALA A 5 23.54 19.64 -38.18
CA ALA A 5 22.57 19.79 -37.10
C ALA A 5 22.10 18.40 -36.65
N ILE A 6 22.38 18.06 -35.39
CA ILE A 6 21.83 16.90 -34.70
C ILE A 6 20.33 17.16 -34.48
N GLN A 7 19.47 16.37 -35.12
CA GLN A 7 18.04 16.36 -34.83
C GLN A 7 17.80 15.67 -33.49
N THR A 8 17.43 16.44 -32.47
CA THR A 8 16.91 15.89 -31.22
C THR A 8 15.44 15.54 -31.42
N ASN A 9 15.10 14.25 -31.40
CA ASN A 9 13.71 13.79 -31.42
C ASN A 9 12.98 14.32 -30.18
N GLY A 10 12.11 15.31 -30.40
CA GLY A 10 11.14 15.79 -29.43
C GLY A 10 10.06 14.73 -29.18
N GLY A 11 10.34 13.81 -28.28
CA GLY A 11 9.34 12.94 -27.68
C GLY A 11 8.65 13.64 -26.52
N ASP A 12 7.33 13.77 -26.58
CA ASP A 12 6.49 14.24 -25.48
C ASP A 12 6.65 13.31 -24.25
N PRO A 13 7.07 13.82 -23.08
CA PRO A 13 7.26 13.01 -21.88
C PRO A 13 5.97 12.40 -21.30
N ALA A 14 4.79 12.72 -21.85
CA ALA A 14 3.51 12.24 -21.33
C ALA A 14 3.00 10.92 -21.95
N LYS A 15 3.63 10.37 -22.99
CA LYS A 15 3.22 9.06 -23.54
C LYS A 15 3.97 7.93 -22.85
N LEU A 16 3.46 7.53 -21.68
CA LEU A 16 3.80 6.27 -21.04
C LEU A 16 3.36 5.14 -22.00
N THR A 17 4.28 4.54 -22.74
CA THR A 17 4.00 3.38 -23.59
C THR A 17 3.43 2.26 -22.72
N VAL A 18 2.19 1.87 -22.98
CA VAL A 18 1.54 0.73 -22.34
C VAL A 18 2.33 -0.53 -22.71
N VAL A 19 2.98 -1.11 -21.72
CA VAL A 19 3.61 -2.43 -21.85
C VAL A 19 2.47 -3.46 -21.74
N GLU A 20 2.33 -4.34 -22.73
CA GLU A 20 1.36 -5.45 -22.66
C GLU A 20 1.54 -6.22 -21.34
N GLY A 21 0.45 -6.44 -20.62
CA GLY A 21 0.44 -7.12 -19.31
C GLY A 21 0.55 -6.21 -18.08
N ILE A 22 0.95 -4.94 -18.20
CA ILE A 22 0.96 -4.00 -17.07
C ILE A 22 -0.42 -3.35 -16.93
N LYS A 23 -1.00 -3.41 -15.73
CA LYS A 23 -2.29 -2.80 -15.40
C LYS A 23 -2.12 -1.66 -14.40
N ARG A 24 -2.66 -0.49 -14.71
CA ARG A 24 -2.74 0.63 -13.77
C ARG A 24 -3.79 0.33 -12.70
N LEU A 25 -3.41 0.52 -11.44
CA LEU A 25 -4.33 0.46 -10.31
C LEU A 25 -4.78 1.85 -9.88
N ARG A 26 -6.05 1.96 -9.52
CA ARG A 26 -6.59 3.03 -8.67
C ARG A 26 -6.68 2.50 -7.24
N CYS A 27 -5.94 3.11 -6.33
CA CYS A 27 -5.72 2.58 -4.98
C CYS A 27 -6.57 3.32 -3.94
N ALA A 28 -6.98 2.62 -2.90
CA ALA A 28 -7.77 3.20 -1.82
C ALA A 28 -6.89 3.96 -0.83
N VAL A 29 -7.39 5.10 -0.33
CA VAL A 29 -6.74 5.86 0.74
C VAL A 29 -7.55 5.75 2.02
N LYS A 30 -6.85 5.71 3.16
CA LYS A 30 -7.44 5.83 4.50
C LYS A 30 -7.01 7.15 5.14
N ASN A 31 -7.99 7.96 5.49
CA ASN A 31 -7.82 9.28 6.09
C ASN A 31 -7.91 9.21 7.63
N TYR A 32 -7.15 8.30 8.25
CA TYR A 32 -7.13 8.17 9.71
C TYR A 32 -6.44 9.38 10.36
N GLU A 33 -6.92 9.82 11.53
CA GLU A 33 -6.47 11.03 12.22
C GLU A 33 -4.99 11.04 12.64
N TRP A 34 -4.34 9.88 12.67
CA TRP A 34 -2.91 9.76 12.96
C TRP A 34 -2.03 10.05 11.72
N GLY A 35 -2.63 10.19 10.54
CA GLY A 35 -1.94 10.47 9.30
C GLY A 35 -1.41 11.90 9.21
N LYS A 36 -0.35 12.12 8.42
CA LYS A 36 0.11 13.47 8.06
C LYS A 36 -0.95 14.22 7.25
N LEU A 37 -0.99 15.54 7.38
CA LEU A 37 -1.97 16.40 6.70
C LEU A 37 -1.50 16.78 5.29
N GLY A 38 -2.43 16.83 4.34
CA GLY A 38 -2.21 17.40 3.01
C GLY A 38 -0.93 16.92 2.33
N HIS A 39 -0.24 17.82 1.63
CA HIS A 39 0.97 17.50 0.88
C HIS A 39 2.18 17.13 1.75
N ASP A 40 2.14 17.28 3.07
CA ASP A 40 3.20 16.76 3.95
C ASP A 40 3.16 15.23 4.01
N SER A 41 1.99 14.65 3.76
CA SER A 41 1.80 13.21 3.63
C SER A 41 2.31 12.69 2.30
N LEU A 42 3.20 11.69 2.35
CA LEU A 42 3.56 10.92 1.15
C LEU A 42 2.34 10.22 0.55
N VAL A 43 1.42 9.73 1.39
CA VAL A 43 0.18 9.10 0.94
C VAL A 43 -0.68 10.10 0.16
N ALA A 44 -0.77 11.36 0.58
CA ALA A 44 -1.52 12.38 -0.16
C ALA A 44 -0.90 12.67 -1.54
N ARG A 45 0.43 12.84 -1.61
CA ARG A 45 1.12 13.07 -2.89
C ARG A 45 0.99 11.88 -3.84
N LEU A 46 1.11 10.65 -3.32
CA LEU A 46 0.87 9.44 -4.10
C LEU A 46 -0.59 9.31 -4.52
N HIS A 47 -1.54 9.69 -3.66
CA HIS A 47 -2.96 9.66 -4.00
C HIS A 47 -3.29 10.65 -5.12
N GLU A 48 -2.79 11.88 -5.07
CA GLU A 48 -3.00 12.87 -6.11
C GLU A 48 -2.40 12.39 -7.45
N ALA A 49 -1.18 11.86 -7.44
CA ALA A 49 -0.56 11.27 -8.63
C ALA A 49 -1.33 10.03 -9.14
N ASN A 50 -1.82 9.19 -8.23
CA ASN A 50 -2.53 7.96 -8.58
C ASN A 50 -3.94 8.23 -9.10
N SER A 51 -4.67 9.18 -8.49
CA SER A 51 -6.09 9.46 -8.72
C SER A 51 -6.35 10.62 -9.69
N GLY A 52 -5.43 11.58 -9.80
CA GLY A 52 -5.67 12.87 -10.45
C GLY A 52 -6.49 13.85 -9.60
N ASN A 53 -6.98 13.42 -8.43
CA ASN A 53 -7.79 14.27 -7.55
C ASN A 53 -6.90 15.11 -6.65
N ARG A 54 -7.21 16.41 -6.58
CA ARG A 54 -6.50 17.33 -5.69
C ARG A 54 -6.73 16.98 -4.23
N VAL A 55 -5.66 17.05 -3.44
CA VAL A 55 -5.72 16.82 -1.99
C VAL A 55 -5.91 18.11 -1.22
N GLY A 56 -6.79 18.10 -0.21
CA GLY A 56 -6.98 19.24 0.67
C GLY A 56 -5.85 19.37 1.71
N PRO A 57 -5.39 20.60 2.05
CA PRO A 57 -4.23 20.80 2.92
C PRO A 57 -4.46 20.33 4.37
N ALA A 58 -5.70 20.33 4.84
CA ALA A 58 -6.06 19.95 6.22
C ALA A 58 -6.57 18.50 6.36
N VAL A 59 -6.53 17.70 5.28
CA VAL A 59 -7.05 16.33 5.31
C VAL A 59 -5.94 15.36 5.70
N PRO A 60 -6.11 14.54 6.77
CA PRO A 60 -5.11 13.54 7.12
C PRO A 60 -5.09 12.42 6.07
N HIS A 61 -3.90 11.98 5.68
CA HIS A 61 -3.68 10.91 4.72
C HIS A 61 -2.74 9.88 5.35
N ALA A 62 -3.32 8.79 5.83
CA ALA A 62 -2.66 7.85 6.72
C ALA A 62 -2.12 6.62 5.99
N GLU A 63 -2.96 5.96 5.18
CA GLU A 63 -2.59 4.73 4.45
C GLU A 63 -3.02 4.81 2.98
N LEU A 64 -2.17 4.33 2.06
CA LEU A 64 -2.53 3.99 0.68
C LEU A 64 -2.52 2.47 0.55
N TRP A 65 -3.64 1.86 0.15
CA TRP A 65 -3.81 0.41 0.08
C TRP A 65 -3.76 -0.09 -1.36
N MET A 66 -2.96 -1.13 -1.57
CA MET A 66 -2.74 -1.79 -2.85
C MET A 66 -2.95 -3.29 -2.66
N GLY A 67 -4.05 -3.80 -3.21
CA GLY A 67 -4.40 -5.21 -3.14
C GLY A 67 -5.89 -5.46 -3.30
N THR A 68 -6.31 -6.67 -2.92
CA THR A 68 -7.66 -7.20 -3.09
C THR A 68 -8.54 -7.05 -1.84
N HIS A 69 -8.04 -6.37 -0.81
CA HIS A 69 -8.73 -6.27 0.48
C HIS A 69 -10.06 -5.49 0.39
N GLU A 70 -11.14 -6.09 0.87
CA GLU A 70 -12.52 -5.58 0.73
C GLU A 70 -12.75 -4.22 1.40
N SER A 71 -12.16 -3.98 2.57
CA SER A 71 -12.26 -2.67 3.24
C SER A 71 -11.55 -1.53 2.51
N GLY A 72 -10.69 -1.80 1.52
CA GLY A 72 -9.94 -0.79 0.78
C GLY A 72 -9.58 -1.31 -0.61
N PRO A 73 -10.59 -1.52 -1.49
CA PRO A 73 -10.38 -2.20 -2.75
C PRO A 73 -9.55 -1.35 -3.70
N SER A 74 -8.49 -1.93 -4.27
CA SER A 74 -7.88 -1.39 -5.47
C SER A 74 -8.73 -1.71 -6.70
N HIS A 75 -8.68 -0.87 -7.73
CA HIS A 75 -9.39 -1.08 -8.99
C HIS A 75 -8.42 -1.11 -10.15
N VAL A 76 -8.68 -1.98 -11.12
CA VAL A 76 -7.99 -1.95 -12.41
C VAL A 76 -8.67 -0.91 -13.29
N VAL A 77 -7.90 0.07 -13.76
CA VAL A 77 -8.39 1.08 -14.71
C VAL A 77 -8.44 0.43 -16.09
N LYS A 78 -9.62 0.35 -16.70
CA LYS A 78 -9.77 -0.04 -18.11
C LYS A 78 -9.63 1.22 -18.95
N GLU A 79 -8.74 1.21 -19.93
CA GLU A 79 -8.74 2.23 -20.97
C GLU A 79 -9.94 1.94 -21.88
N GLU A 80 -10.90 2.87 -21.98
CA GLU A 80 -11.86 2.85 -23.08
C GLU A 80 -11.10 3.20 -24.37
N GLU A 81 -11.34 2.44 -25.44
CA GLU A 81 -10.88 2.84 -26.77
C GLU A 81 -11.39 4.25 -27.05
N LEU A 82 -10.45 5.17 -27.33
CA LEU A 82 -10.68 6.57 -27.63
C LEU A 82 -11.50 6.72 -28.93
N GLY A 83 -12.81 6.43 -28.86
CA GLY A 83 -13.67 6.31 -30.04
C GLY A 83 -15.04 6.96 -29.93
N SER A 84 -15.52 7.33 -28.74
CA SER A 84 -16.85 7.92 -28.59
C SER A 84 -16.78 9.22 -27.79
N GLY A 85 -16.94 10.35 -28.49
CA GLY A 85 -16.86 11.72 -27.96
C GLY A 85 -17.99 12.13 -27.00
N HIS A 86 -18.27 11.32 -25.99
CA HIS A 86 -19.10 11.66 -24.84
C HIS A 86 -18.26 11.42 -23.60
N GLY A 87 -18.17 12.40 -22.69
CA GLY A 87 -17.24 12.42 -21.54
C GLY A 87 -17.04 11.05 -20.89
N GLY A 88 -15.88 10.45 -21.14
CA GLY A 88 -15.59 9.06 -20.82
C GLY A 88 -15.68 8.80 -19.31
N SER A 89 -16.57 7.91 -18.93
CA SER A 89 -16.62 7.37 -17.58
C SER A 89 -15.59 6.27 -17.50
N GLU A 90 -14.47 6.48 -16.80
CA GLU A 90 -13.49 5.41 -16.57
C GLU A 90 -14.20 4.14 -16.04
N CYS A 91 -14.24 3.09 -16.86
CA CYS A 91 -14.77 1.81 -16.41
C CYS A 91 -13.73 1.14 -15.51
N MET A 92 -14.07 0.96 -14.25
CA MET A 92 -13.19 0.34 -13.25
C MET A 92 -13.81 -0.96 -12.74
N VAL A 93 -12.99 -1.99 -12.59
CA VAL A 93 -13.34 -3.24 -11.90
C VAL A 93 -12.44 -3.40 -10.70
N THR A 94 -12.94 -4.01 -9.61
CA THR A 94 -12.09 -4.27 -8.45
C THR A 94 -10.97 -5.22 -8.84
N LEU A 95 -9.78 -5.02 -8.27
CA LEU A 95 -8.64 -5.92 -8.47
C LEU A 95 -8.99 -7.35 -8.05
N LYS A 96 -9.79 -7.50 -6.98
CA LYS A 96 -10.26 -8.82 -6.51
C LYS A 96 -11.07 -9.55 -7.59
N SER A 97 -12.04 -8.88 -8.21
CA SER A 97 -12.82 -9.46 -9.31
C SER A 97 -11.94 -9.75 -10.52
N TRP A 98 -11.08 -8.79 -10.90
CA TRP A 98 -10.22 -8.95 -12.06
C TRP A 98 -9.24 -10.12 -11.93
N VAL A 99 -8.63 -10.30 -10.75
CA VAL A 99 -7.75 -11.45 -10.46
C VAL A 99 -8.54 -12.77 -10.45
N SER A 100 -9.78 -12.76 -9.95
CA SER A 100 -10.64 -13.95 -9.99
C SER A 100 -10.97 -14.39 -11.43
N ASP A 101 -11.19 -13.43 -12.33
CA ASP A 101 -11.44 -13.68 -13.75
C ASP A 101 -10.15 -13.98 -14.55
N ASN A 102 -8.98 -13.69 -13.97
CA ASN A 102 -7.66 -13.84 -14.61
C ASN A 102 -6.66 -14.51 -13.65
N PRO A 103 -6.93 -15.73 -13.14
CA PRO A 103 -6.14 -16.33 -12.06
C PRO A 103 -4.67 -16.61 -12.45
N ASP A 104 -4.40 -16.78 -13.74
CA ASP A 104 -3.05 -17.05 -14.26
C ASP A 104 -2.04 -15.94 -13.92
N VAL A 105 -2.50 -14.72 -13.66
CA VAL A 105 -1.63 -13.57 -13.28
C VAL A 105 -0.99 -13.74 -11.91
N LEU A 106 -1.54 -14.60 -11.05
CA LEU A 106 -0.97 -14.95 -9.75
C LEU A 106 0.13 -16.02 -9.86
N GLY A 107 0.09 -16.82 -10.94
CA GLY A 107 0.89 -18.02 -11.10
C GLY A 107 0.36 -19.22 -10.32
N PHE A 108 0.62 -20.41 -10.86
CA PHE A 108 0.10 -21.69 -10.35
C PHE A 108 0.36 -21.91 -8.85
N THR A 109 1.59 -21.66 -8.38
CA THR A 109 1.97 -21.87 -6.98
C THR A 109 1.16 -21.00 -6.02
N ALA A 110 0.81 -19.77 -6.43
CA ALA A 110 0.03 -18.89 -5.57
C ALA A 110 -1.43 -19.34 -5.52
N VAL A 111 -2.01 -19.70 -6.67
CA VAL A 111 -3.39 -20.19 -6.77
C VAL A 111 -3.59 -21.49 -5.98
N ASP A 112 -2.67 -22.46 -6.10
CA ASP A 112 -2.74 -23.74 -5.38
C ASP A 112 -2.75 -23.54 -3.85
N LYS A 113 -1.96 -22.58 -3.35
CA LYS A 113 -1.77 -22.38 -1.91
C LYS A 113 -2.74 -21.40 -1.27
N TRP A 114 -3.17 -20.35 -1.98
CA TRP A 114 -3.97 -19.26 -1.44
C TRP A 114 -5.26 -18.96 -2.23
N GLY A 115 -5.51 -19.68 -3.32
CA GLY A 115 -6.66 -19.45 -4.20
C GLY A 115 -6.47 -18.24 -5.11
N CYS A 116 -7.58 -17.80 -5.73
CA CYS A 116 -7.60 -16.68 -6.66
C CYS A 116 -7.63 -15.32 -5.93
N ASP A 117 -6.76 -15.14 -4.95
CA ASP A 117 -6.63 -13.90 -4.18
C ASP A 117 -5.15 -13.57 -3.93
N LEU A 118 -4.85 -12.28 -3.73
CA LEU A 118 -3.50 -11.89 -3.35
C LEU A 118 -3.23 -12.35 -1.92
N PRO A 119 -2.13 -13.10 -1.67
CA PRO A 119 -1.79 -13.53 -0.33
C PRO A 119 -1.23 -12.40 0.52
N PHE A 120 -1.23 -11.16 0.00
CA PHE A 120 -0.70 -9.98 0.64
C PHE A 120 -1.52 -8.72 0.41
N LEU A 121 -1.35 -7.76 1.32
CA LEU A 121 -1.84 -6.40 1.22
C LEU A 121 -0.65 -5.46 1.35
N PHE A 122 -0.42 -4.68 0.30
CA PHE A 122 0.65 -3.71 0.26
C PHE A 122 0.15 -2.34 0.72
N LYS A 123 0.94 -1.65 1.55
CA LYS A 123 0.57 -0.30 2.01
C LYS A 123 1.73 0.67 2.06
N VAL A 124 1.44 1.92 1.74
CA VAL A 124 2.26 3.08 2.13
C VAL A 124 1.60 3.75 3.32
N LEU A 125 2.36 4.02 4.38
CA LEU A 125 1.88 4.74 5.55
C LEU A 125 2.55 6.12 5.64
N SER A 126 1.80 7.13 6.06
CA SER A 126 2.34 8.44 6.39
C SER A 126 1.89 8.88 7.78
N VAL A 127 2.76 8.64 8.76
CA VAL A 127 2.44 8.71 10.19
C VAL A 127 2.85 10.08 10.77
N THR A 128 1.95 10.72 11.53
CA THR A 128 2.25 11.93 12.32
C THR A 128 2.08 11.74 13.83
N LYS A 129 1.28 10.75 14.26
CA LYS A 129 1.09 10.38 15.67
C LYS A 129 1.52 8.94 15.89
N ALA A 130 2.06 8.64 17.06
CA ALA A 130 2.40 7.26 17.42
C ALA A 130 1.17 6.35 17.31
N LEU A 131 1.37 5.18 16.71
CA LEU A 131 0.34 4.14 16.62
C LEU A 131 0.30 3.33 17.91
N SER A 132 -0.77 2.54 18.10
CA SER A 132 -0.84 1.63 19.24
C SER A 132 0.27 0.59 19.22
N ILE A 133 0.71 0.17 20.40
CA ILE A 133 1.58 -1.00 20.52
C ILE A 133 0.74 -2.23 20.16
N GLN A 134 1.26 -3.05 19.27
CA GLN A 134 0.55 -4.19 18.70
C GLN A 134 1.39 -5.46 18.80
N ALA A 135 0.69 -6.58 18.96
CA ALA A 135 1.24 -7.91 18.81
C ALA A 135 0.22 -8.74 18.01
N HIS A 136 0.73 -9.57 17.09
CA HIS A 136 -0.11 -10.43 16.27
C HIS A 136 -0.04 -11.87 16.77
N PRO A 137 -1.19 -12.55 16.94
CA PRO A 137 -1.19 -13.95 17.30
C PRO A 137 -0.54 -14.78 16.18
N ASN A 138 0.08 -15.90 16.56
CA ASN A 138 0.40 -16.94 15.59
C ASN A 138 -0.89 -17.60 15.07
N ARG A 139 -0.77 -18.45 14.05
CA ARG A 139 -1.94 -19.00 13.36
C ARG A 139 -2.87 -19.80 14.28
N ALA A 140 -2.31 -20.68 15.11
CA ALA A 140 -3.10 -21.49 16.04
C ALA A 140 -3.88 -20.63 17.04
N LEU A 141 -3.26 -19.55 17.54
CA LEU A 141 -3.93 -18.62 18.44
C LEU A 141 -4.98 -17.76 17.71
N ALA A 142 -4.71 -17.32 16.48
CA ALA A 142 -5.67 -16.59 15.65
C ALA A 142 -6.93 -17.42 15.38
N GLU A 143 -6.78 -18.70 15.02
CA GLU A 143 -7.90 -19.64 14.82
C GLU A 143 -8.75 -19.81 16.08
N LYS A 144 -8.11 -19.88 17.25
CA LYS A 144 -8.81 -19.95 18.54
C LYS A 144 -9.58 -18.65 18.82
N LEU A 145 -8.91 -17.51 18.71
CA LEU A 145 -9.46 -16.20 19.05
C LEU A 145 -10.60 -15.79 18.10
N HIS A 146 -10.49 -16.11 16.80
CA HIS A 146 -11.57 -15.88 15.83
C HIS A 146 -12.83 -16.67 16.16
N ARG A 147 -12.69 -17.92 16.65
CA ARG A 147 -13.82 -18.75 17.06
C ARG A 147 -14.47 -18.26 18.36
N GLU A 148 -13.67 -17.79 19.32
CA GLU A 148 -14.15 -17.34 20.63
C GLU A 148 -14.72 -15.92 20.59
N GLU A 149 -14.09 -15.01 19.85
CA GLU A 149 -14.43 -13.58 19.78
C GLU A 149 -14.38 -13.04 18.33
N PRO A 150 -15.29 -13.49 17.44
CA PRO A 150 -15.23 -13.19 15.99
C PRO A 150 -15.38 -11.71 15.64
N LEU A 151 -15.99 -10.91 16.53
CA LEU A 151 -16.13 -9.46 16.33
C LEU A 151 -14.81 -8.71 16.57
N LEU A 152 -13.96 -9.22 17.47
CA LEU A 152 -12.66 -8.63 17.79
C LEU A 152 -11.57 -9.17 16.87
N TYR A 153 -11.57 -10.48 16.62
CA TYR A 153 -10.63 -11.15 15.73
C TYR A 153 -11.37 -11.53 14.45
N ARG A 154 -11.26 -10.69 13.42
CA ARG A 154 -12.09 -10.79 12.21
C ARG A 154 -11.72 -11.94 11.28
N ASP A 155 -10.53 -12.52 11.44
CA ASP A 155 -10.10 -13.68 10.68
C ASP A 155 -9.21 -14.60 11.51
N ALA A 156 -9.09 -15.84 11.05
CA ALA A 156 -8.34 -16.91 11.70
C ALA A 156 -6.85 -16.93 11.32
N ASN A 157 -6.32 -15.91 10.63
CA ASN A 157 -4.98 -15.97 10.08
C ASN A 157 -3.96 -15.26 10.99
N HIS A 158 -2.73 -15.76 10.97
CA HIS A 158 -1.59 -14.99 11.46
C HIS A 158 -1.34 -13.77 10.57
N LYS A 159 -0.70 -12.74 11.14
CA LYS A 159 -0.42 -11.48 10.44
C LYS A 159 1.08 -11.15 10.53
N PRO A 160 1.92 -11.86 9.76
CA PRO A 160 3.31 -11.46 9.60
C PRO A 160 3.36 -10.13 8.86
N GLU A 161 4.25 -9.24 9.27
CA GLU A 161 4.38 -7.91 8.68
C GLU A 161 5.85 -7.59 8.47
N ILE A 162 6.17 -7.02 7.31
CA ILE A 162 7.46 -6.41 7.03
C ILE A 162 7.33 -4.90 6.99
N ALA A 163 8.49 -4.27 6.94
CA ALA A 163 8.69 -2.87 7.07
C ALA A 163 9.87 -2.40 6.17
N LEU A 164 9.67 -1.42 5.28
CA LEU A 164 10.70 -0.62 4.58
C LEU A 164 10.37 0.90 4.45
N ALA A 165 11.18 1.81 4.99
CA ALA A 165 10.85 3.22 5.10
C ALA A 165 11.49 3.94 3.95
N ILE A 166 10.70 4.90 3.55
CA ILE A 166 10.95 5.80 2.46
C ILE A 166 11.52 7.11 3.03
N THR A 167 11.33 7.37 4.33
CA THR A 167 11.80 8.54 5.08
C THR A 167 12.34 8.11 6.45
N PRO A 168 13.05 8.95 7.22
CA PRO A 168 13.37 8.64 8.61
C PRO A 168 12.12 8.19 9.39
N PHE A 169 12.25 7.10 10.14
CA PHE A 169 11.15 6.43 10.82
C PHE A 169 11.61 5.84 12.15
N GLN A 170 10.71 5.83 13.14
CA GLN A 170 10.96 5.30 14.48
C GLN A 170 9.93 4.22 14.79
N ALA A 171 10.39 3.09 15.34
CA ALA A 171 9.51 2.04 15.83
C ALA A 171 10.00 1.43 17.13
N LEU A 172 9.03 0.93 17.90
CA LEU A 172 9.23 -0.02 18.98
C LEU A 172 9.10 -1.43 18.38
N CYS A 173 10.11 -2.27 18.56
CA CYS A 173 10.11 -3.63 18.02
C CYS A 173 10.84 -4.60 18.96
N GLY A 174 10.08 -5.54 19.52
CA GLY A 174 10.57 -6.54 20.46
C GLY A 174 10.89 -5.99 21.85
N PHE A 175 11.31 -6.90 22.73
CA PHE A 175 11.78 -6.54 24.07
C PHE A 175 13.26 -6.15 24.03
N VAL A 176 13.64 -5.25 24.94
CA VAL A 176 15.06 -4.97 25.23
C VAL A 176 15.71 -6.17 25.92
N SER A 177 17.04 -6.26 25.80
CA SER A 177 17.79 -7.30 26.53
C SER A 177 17.75 -7.02 28.04
N LEU A 178 17.63 -8.08 28.84
CA LEU A 178 17.70 -8.02 30.30
C LEU A 178 19.03 -7.45 30.83
N LYS A 179 20.08 -7.40 30.00
CA LYS A 179 21.38 -6.83 30.35
C LYS A 179 21.47 -5.31 30.23
N VAL A 180 20.45 -4.64 29.68
CA VAL A 180 20.39 -3.17 29.68
C VAL A 180 20.15 -2.74 31.13
N HIS A 181 21.24 -2.37 31.81
CA HIS A 181 21.24 -2.00 33.23
C HIS A 181 20.42 -0.73 33.45
N CYS A 182 19.69 -0.66 34.57
CA CYS A 182 18.93 0.49 35.08
C CYS A 182 19.73 1.81 35.26
N SER A 183 20.98 1.89 34.79
CA SER A 183 21.82 3.08 34.89
C SER A 183 21.75 4.00 33.67
N ASP A 184 21.22 3.54 32.53
CA ASP A 184 21.13 4.34 31.31
C ASP A 184 19.68 4.83 31.13
N SER A 185 19.41 6.05 31.60
CA SER A 185 18.10 6.70 31.57
C SER A 185 17.69 7.22 30.18
N SER A 186 18.47 6.92 29.14
CA SER A 186 18.20 7.39 27.78
C SER A 186 17.33 6.37 27.00
N LEU A 187 16.05 6.72 26.82
CA LEU A 187 15.10 5.98 25.95
C LEU A 187 15.57 5.85 24.48
N SER A 188 16.66 6.51 24.10
CA SER A 188 17.27 6.43 22.76
C SER A 188 17.73 5.03 22.36
N GLN A 189 17.99 4.11 23.30
CA GLN A 189 18.34 2.72 22.96
C GLN A 189 17.14 1.86 22.54
N VAL A 190 15.91 2.27 22.84
CA VAL A 190 14.69 1.51 22.55
C VAL A 190 14.13 1.83 21.15
N LEU A 191 14.40 3.04 20.66
CA LEU A 191 13.98 3.47 19.33
C LEU A 191 15.01 3.00 18.30
N LYS A 192 14.70 1.90 17.62
CA LYS A 192 15.45 1.52 16.44
C LYS A 192 14.86 2.26 15.25
N THR A 193 15.70 3.04 14.57
CA THR A 193 15.37 3.62 13.27
C THR A 193 15.28 2.47 12.28
N PHE A 194 14.06 2.03 12.01
CA PHE A 194 13.80 1.06 10.97
C PHE A 194 13.12 1.71 9.82
N ASN A 195 13.12 0.97 8.74
CA ASN A 195 12.51 1.37 7.52
C ASN A 195 11.09 0.67 7.53
N LEU A 196 9.89 1.29 7.34
CA LEU A 196 8.54 0.65 7.29
C LEU A 196 7.61 0.80 6.02
N LEU A 197 7.08 -0.35 5.54
CA LEU A 197 6.27 -0.67 4.35
C LEU A 197 5.56 -2.00 4.66
N PHE A 198 4.24 -1.99 4.84
CA PHE A 198 3.50 -3.19 5.25
C PHE A 198 3.25 -4.15 4.08
N TYR A 199 3.47 -5.44 4.34
CA TYR A 199 3.10 -6.59 3.52
C TYR A 199 2.29 -7.52 4.43
N ARG A 200 1.07 -7.92 4.03
CA ARG A 200 0.32 -9.03 4.65
C ARG A 200 0.72 -10.36 4.02
#